data_AF-A0A4R2CD56-F1
#
_entry.id   AF-A0A4R2CD56-F1
#
_cell.length_a   1.000
_cell.length_b   1.000
_cell.length_c   1.000
_cell.angle_alpha   90.00
_cell.angle_beta   90.00
_cell.angle_gamma   90.00
#
_symmetry.space_group_name_H-M   'P 1'
#
loop_
_entity.id
_entity.type
_entity.pdbx_description
1 polymer ?
#
loop_
_entity_poly.entity_id
_entity_poly.type
_entity_poly.pdbx_seq_one_letter_code
_entity_poly.pdbx_strand_id
1 'polypeptide(L)' 'MATPHVAGGIALYLSAHPDATPADVATALVGAATPDKVGDPGTGSPNRLLFVGAVDPTQS' A
#
# COMPACT_ATOMS: atom_id res chain seq x y z
N MET A 1 -8.83 4.33 12.35
CA MET A 1 -7.45 4.66 11.95
C MET A 1 -7.08 3.85 10.70
N ALA A 2 -6.81 4.52 9.57
CA ALA A 2 -6.39 3.89 8.30
C ALA A 2 -5.25 4.68 7.64
N THR A 3 -5.33 6.01 7.68
CA THR A 3 -4.28 6.95 7.26
C THR A 3 -2.90 6.72 7.89
N PRO A 4 -2.72 6.47 9.20
CA PRO A 4 -1.38 6.21 9.75
C PRO A 4 -0.76 4.91 9.20
N HIS A 5 -1.57 3.89 8.88
CA HIS A 5 -1.06 2.64 8.27
C HIS A 5 -0.60 2.87 6.83
N VAL A 6 -1.36 3.65 6.05
CA VAL A 6 -0.98 4.03 4.68
C VAL A 6 0.30 4.86 4.70
N ALA A 7 0.42 5.83 5.61
CA ALA A 7 1.63 6.63 5.78
C ALA A 7 2.86 5.76 6.13
N GLY A 8 2.70 4.79 7.04
CA GLY A 8 3.75 3.82 7.35
C GLY A 8 4.15 2.96 6.15
N GLY A 9 3.19 2.47 5.36
CA GLY A 9 3.47 1.70 4.14
C GLY A 9 4.20 2.52 3.07
N ILE A 10 3.82 3.80 2.91
CA ILE A 10 4.52 4.74 2.02
C ILE A 10 5.97 4.95 2.48
N ALA A 11 6.20 5.09 3.79
CA ALA A 11 7.54 5.28 4.32
C ALA A 11 8.47 4.10 3.99
N LEU A 12 7.95 2.86 4.00
CA LEU A 12 8.70 1.68 3.55
C LEU A 12 8.96 1.67 2.04
N TYR A 13 8.00 2.16 1.23
CA TYR A 13 8.21 2.27 -0.21
C TYR A 13 9.27 3.33 -0.56
N LEU A 14 9.22 4.50 0.10
CA LEU A 14 10.16 5.60 -0.11
C LEU A 14 11.57 5.29 0.40
N SER A 15 11.73 4.42 1.40
CA SER A 15 13.08 4.00 1.83
C SER A 15 13.81 3.20 0.75
N ALA A 16 13.08 2.47 -0.09
CA ALA A 16 13.62 1.76 -1.25
C ALA A 16 13.63 2.60 -2.54
N HIS A 17 12.74 3.60 -2.65
CA HIS A 17 12.58 4.48 -3.82
C HIS A 17 12.62 5.95 -3.39
N PRO A 18 13.79 6.48 -2.97
CA PRO A 18 13.89 7.81 -2.37
C PRO A 18 13.49 8.95 -3.32
N ASP A 19 13.64 8.74 -4.62
CA ASP A 19 13.31 9.73 -5.66
C ASP A 19 11.89 9.57 -6.23
N ALA A 20 11.07 8.66 -5.68
CA ALA A 20 9.72 8.43 -6.18
C ALA A 20 8.84 9.67 -6.00
N THR A 21 8.14 10.06 -7.07
CA THR A 21 7.20 11.18 -7.00
C THR A 21 5.91 10.77 -6.28
N PRO A 22 5.10 11.72 -5.79
CA PRO A 22 3.80 11.39 -5.21
C PRO A 22 2.88 10.58 -6.15
N ALA A 23 2.99 10.79 -7.47
CA ALA A 23 2.23 10.04 -8.46
C ALA A 23 2.71 8.59 -8.58
N ASP A 24 4.03 8.37 -8.54
CA ASP A 24 4.62 7.04 -8.55
C ASP A 24 4.22 6.25 -7.30
N VAL A 25 4.26 6.90 -6.13
CA VAL A 25 3.83 6.33 -4.85
C VAL A 25 2.35 5.93 -4.91
N ALA A 26 1.48 6.78 -5.41
CA ALA A 26 0.06 6.48 -5.54
C ALA A 26 -0.19 5.28 -6.47
N THR A 27 0.50 5.24 -7.61
CA THR A 27 0.39 4.16 -8.59
C THR A 27 0.89 2.84 -8.01
N ALA A 28 2.05 2.86 -7.34
CA ALA A 28 2.63 1.68 -6.70
C ALA A 28 1.75 1.15 -5.58
N LEU A 29 1.21 2.01 -4.71
CA LEU A 29 0.33 1.58 -3.62
C LEU A 29 -0.96 0.92 -4.13
N VAL A 30 -1.63 1.54 -5.10
CA VAL A 30 -2.88 1.00 -5.64
C VAL A 30 -2.62 -0.28 -6.43
N GLY A 31 -1.51 -0.34 -7.17
CA GLY A 31 -1.09 -1.53 -7.93
C GLY A 31 -0.71 -2.71 -7.03
N ALA A 32 -0.08 -2.43 -5.88
CA ALA A 32 0.33 -3.47 -4.91
C ALA A 32 -0.81 -3.92 -3.99
N ALA A 33 -1.87 -3.11 -3.82
CA ALA A 33 -2.96 -3.39 -2.90
C ALA A 33 -3.70 -4.70 -3.22
N THR A 34 -3.99 -5.48 -2.17
CA THR A 34 -4.75 -6.72 -2.30
C THR A 34 -6.19 -6.41 -2.69
N PRO A 35 -6.69 -6.91 -3.83
CA PRO A 35 -8.06 -6.71 -4.26
C PRO A 35 -9.05 -7.52 -3.43
N ASP A 36 -10.28 -7.04 -3.34
CA ASP A 36 -11.46 -7.82 -2.91
C ASP A 36 -11.38 -8.41 -1.49
N LYS A 37 -10.71 -7.68 -0.57
CA LYS A 37 -10.58 -8.08 0.84
C LYS A 37 -11.40 -7.25 1.81
N VAL A 38 -11.96 -6.13 1.36
CA VAL A 38 -12.91 -5.35 2.14
C VAL A 38 -14.28 -6.00 1.99
N GLY A 39 -14.87 -6.48 3.10
CA GLY A 39 -16.10 -7.26 3.09
C GLY A 39 -17.36 -6.44 2.76
N ASP A 40 -17.42 -5.19 3.21
CA ASP A 40 -18.47 -4.23 2.85
C ASP A 40 -17.80 -2.89 2.50
N PRO A 41 -17.28 -2.73 1.26
CA PRO A 41 -16.59 -1.51 0.85
C PRO A 41 -17.54 -0.33 0.62
N GLY A 42 -18.85 -0.57 0.53
CA GLY A 42 -19.82 0.41 0.03
C GLY A 42 -19.80 0.57 -1.50
N THR A 43 -20.95 0.97 -2.07
CA THR A 43 -21.11 1.14 -3.52
C THR A 43 -20.19 2.23 -4.07
N GLY A 44 -19.42 1.91 -5.09
CA GLY A 44 -18.51 2.86 -5.77
C GLY A 44 -17.12 2.99 -5.13
N SER A 45 -16.89 2.37 -3.97
CA SER A 45 -15.58 2.35 -3.33
C SER A 45 -14.63 1.34 -3.99
N PRO A 46 -13.35 1.67 -4.18
CA PRO A 46 -12.35 0.70 -4.58
C PRO A 46 -12.15 -0.38 -3.49
N ASN A 47 -12.37 -1.65 -3.82
CA ASN A 47 -12.09 -2.76 -2.91
C ASN A 47 -10.60 -3.11 -2.91
N ARG A 48 -9.80 -2.28 -2.24
CA ARG A 48 -8.34 -2.37 -2.18
C ARG A 48 -7.87 -2.30 -0.74
N LEU A 49 -7.15 -3.32 -0.30
CA LEU A 49 -6.51 -3.38 1.01
C LEU A 49 -5.01 -3.11 0.86
N LEU A 50 -4.48 -2.16 1.64
CA LEU A 50 -3.04 -1.84 1.65
C LEU A 50 -2.20 -3.11 1.81
N PHE A 51 -1.17 -3.23 0.98
CA PHE A 51 -0.17 -4.29 1.03
C PHE A 51 1.23 -3.66 1.02
N VAL A 52 2.08 -4.06 1.97
CA VAL A 52 3.44 -3.51 2.15
C VAL A 52 4.54 -4.53 1.85
N GLY A 53 4.20 -5.59 1.11
CA GLY A 53 5.11 -6.70 0.77
C GLY A 53 4.98 -7.90 1.72
N ALA A 54 5.48 -9.06 1.27
CA ALA A 54 5.76 -10.15 2.18
C ALA A 54 7.04 -9.80 2.96
N VAL A 55 7.03 -9.96 4.28
CA VAL A 55 8.29 -10.13 5.01
C VAL A 55 8.96 -11.35 4.40
N ASP A 56 10.03 -11.15 3.64
CA ASP A 56 10.88 -12.25 3.24
C ASP A 56 11.56 -12.74 4.52
N PRO A 57 11.24 -13.96 5.03
CA PRO A 57 11.80 -14.42 6.30
C PRO A 57 13.32 -14.60 6.24
N THR A 58 13.96 -14.44 5.07
CA THR A 58 15.41 -14.58 4.90
C THR A 58 16.20 -13.27 4.99
N GLN A 59 15.56 -12.11 5.14
CA GLN A 59 16.29 -10.85 5.38
C GLN A 59 16.63 -10.74 6.88
N SER A 60 17.68 -11.46 7.30
CA SER A 60 18.35 -11.38 8.60
C SER A 60 19.52 -10.40 8.56
#